data_AF-A0A6A5SA02-F1
#
_entry.id   AF-A0A6A5SA02-F1
#
_cell.length_a   1.000
_cell.length_b   1.000
_cell.length_c   1.000
_cell.angle_alpha   90.00
_cell.angle_beta   90.00
_cell.angle_gamma   90.00
#
_symmetry.space_group_name_H-M   'P 1'
#
loop_
_entity.id
_entity.type
_entity.pdbx_description
1 polymer ?
#
loop_
_entity_poly.entity_id
_entity_poly.type
_entity_poly.pdbx_seq_one_letter_code
_entity_poly.pdbx_strand_id
1 'polypeptide(L)'
;MLAIGMSTFLVGIELGIISTAIPGITDKFHRVQDIGWYGCATFLVVASVSSMWGKVFKYLNVKVAYLVAIFIVLVGSVVSAAAPNSASVTVGRAIQGWGIAGTLSGSIILINLVSHPKNHPMHISIWTGIFVIATILGPLIGGAFTSGLSWRWCFWINLPLGAPIIVLVVFFIHMPKHAKPAPATWKEILLQLDTHAWSSGSTIALLVLWPVFTIIFFVIEFFQGARAIVPLAILKPRLTWSNALFAFFTNAANYQIIFYLPIHFQSVHSMSAIKSGFYLLPFLVFFALGAVASGAIIGKTRYLQPYELLSGLLSTAGMALLYTLEVDSSLARYVGPQVLFGFGLGFGNQIPMTAVQGHSNPEDMASSSGLILMMQAISGTYFILIAGSLFANRMLDTSRVSYPALNAGQVISTGASEIQHVFQGEDLAAVLDAYMVGIKAVFAFSLATCALTVLIALVIPFRRLHDHAAEKKGDVELEPSV
;
A
#
# COMPACT_ATOMS: atom_id res chain seq x y z
N MET A 1 -2.97 -11.64 -21.32
CA MET A 1 -3.23 -10.31 -20.72
C MET A 1 -4.53 -10.27 -19.94
N LEU A 2 -5.69 -10.62 -20.52
CA LEU A 2 -6.97 -10.64 -19.80
C LEU A 2 -6.93 -11.41 -18.46
N ALA A 3 -6.40 -12.64 -18.44
CA ALA A 3 -6.29 -13.44 -17.22
C ALA A 3 -5.44 -12.77 -16.12
N ILE A 4 -4.33 -12.12 -16.52
CA ILE A 4 -3.43 -11.38 -15.61
C ILE A 4 -4.10 -10.08 -15.14
N GLY A 5 -4.88 -9.43 -16.00
CA GLY A 5 -5.68 -8.26 -15.64
C GLY A 5 -6.74 -8.60 -14.60
N MET A 6 -7.48 -9.71 -14.77
CA MET A 6 -8.52 -10.12 -13.83
C MET A 6 -7.95 -10.55 -12.46
N SER A 7 -6.81 -11.25 -12.41
CA SER A 7 -6.14 -11.56 -11.14
C SER A 7 -5.68 -10.30 -10.42
N THR A 8 -5.15 -9.34 -11.16
CA THR A 8 -4.71 -8.04 -10.62
C THR A 8 -5.90 -7.22 -10.12
N PHE A 9 -7.02 -7.29 -10.83
CA PHE A 9 -8.28 -6.66 -10.42
C PHE A 9 -8.80 -7.25 -9.11
N LEU A 10 -8.80 -8.58 -8.97
CA LEU A 10 -9.16 -9.25 -7.70
C LEU A 10 -8.28 -8.79 -6.55
N VAL A 11 -6.96 -8.76 -6.75
CA VAL A 11 -6.01 -8.30 -5.73
C VAL A 11 -6.19 -6.82 -5.37
N GLY A 12 -6.39 -5.96 -6.36
CA GLY A 12 -6.59 -4.52 -6.14
C GLY A 12 -7.89 -4.23 -5.39
N ILE A 13 -8.99 -4.91 -5.72
CA ILE A 13 -10.24 -4.80 -4.97
C ILE A 13 -10.01 -5.20 -3.51
N GLU A 14 -9.38 -6.35 -3.23
CA GLU A 14 -9.18 -6.83 -1.86
C GLU A 14 -8.36 -5.86 -0.99
N LEU A 15 -7.37 -5.17 -1.57
CA LEU A 15 -6.60 -4.14 -0.84
C LEU A 15 -7.43 -2.89 -0.53
N GLY A 16 -8.38 -2.53 -1.40
CA GLY A 16 -9.24 -1.37 -1.20
C GLY A 16 -10.51 -1.66 -0.37
N ILE A 17 -11.08 -2.85 -0.48
CA ILE A 17 -12.38 -3.22 0.11
C ILE A 17 -12.37 -3.15 1.63
N ILE A 18 -11.22 -3.45 2.24
CA ILE A 18 -11.06 -3.55 3.68
C ILE A 18 -11.23 -2.20 4.38
N SER A 19 -10.87 -1.08 3.75
CA SER A 19 -10.93 0.24 4.41
C SER A 19 -12.34 0.65 4.83
N THR A 20 -13.36 0.22 4.07
CA THR A 20 -14.76 0.49 4.37
C THR A 20 -15.43 -0.64 5.16
N ALA A 21 -14.86 -1.84 5.16
CA ALA A 21 -15.34 -2.99 5.91
C ALA A 21 -14.84 -3.01 7.37
N ILE A 22 -13.73 -2.34 7.68
CA ILE A 22 -13.12 -2.30 9.02
C ILE A 22 -14.13 -1.93 10.12
N PRO A 23 -14.94 -0.85 9.99
CA PRO A 23 -15.95 -0.52 10.99
C PRO A 23 -16.94 -1.67 11.22
N GLY A 24 -17.50 -2.23 10.14
CA GLY A 24 -18.42 -3.39 10.22
C GLY A 24 -17.82 -4.64 10.87
N ILE A 25 -16.50 -4.85 10.75
CA ILE A 25 -15.78 -5.95 11.40
C ILE A 25 -15.62 -5.66 12.90
N THR A 26 -15.24 -4.43 13.26
CA THR A 26 -15.08 -4.05 14.68
C THR A 26 -16.40 -4.04 15.43
N ASP A 27 -17.52 -3.73 14.78
CA ASP A 27 -18.87 -3.86 15.36
C ASP A 27 -19.18 -5.28 15.78
N LYS A 28 -18.87 -6.25 14.93
CA LYS A 28 -19.18 -7.65 15.22
C LYS A 28 -18.29 -8.25 16.31
N PHE A 29 -17.01 -7.87 16.35
CA PHE A 29 -16.04 -8.48 17.25
C PHE A 29 -15.72 -7.67 18.49
N HIS A 30 -16.19 -6.43 18.56
CA HIS A 30 -16.03 -5.59 19.72
C HIS A 30 -14.54 -5.33 20.07
N ARG A 31 -13.72 -5.04 19.05
CA ARG A 31 -12.26 -4.92 19.17
C ARG A 31 -11.69 -3.77 18.32
N VAL A 32 -11.79 -2.54 18.82
CA VAL A 32 -11.25 -1.33 18.15
C VAL A 32 -9.71 -1.32 18.11
N GLN A 33 -9.05 -2.00 19.06
CA GLN A 33 -7.58 -2.11 19.10
C GLN A 33 -7.00 -2.89 17.90
N ASP A 34 -7.80 -3.75 17.27
CA ASP A 34 -7.35 -4.60 16.16
C ASP A 34 -7.47 -3.91 14.78
N ILE A 35 -7.99 -2.67 14.73
CA ILE A 35 -8.17 -1.91 13.48
C ILE A 35 -6.88 -1.82 12.67
N GLY A 36 -5.77 -1.51 13.35
CA GLY A 36 -4.45 -1.45 12.70
C GLY A 36 -4.05 -2.78 12.08
N TRP A 37 -4.32 -3.90 12.78
CA TRP A 37 -3.98 -5.25 12.35
C TRP A 37 -4.75 -5.71 11.11
N TYR A 38 -6.03 -5.37 10.98
CA TYR A 38 -6.82 -5.73 9.80
C TYR A 38 -6.27 -5.11 8.50
N GLY A 39 -5.78 -3.86 8.60
CA GLY A 39 -5.16 -3.15 7.49
C GLY A 39 -3.72 -3.62 7.23
N CYS A 40 -2.88 -3.70 8.26
CA CYS A 40 -1.44 -3.89 8.08
C CYS A 40 -1.01 -5.37 7.90
N ALA A 41 -1.74 -6.36 8.40
CA ALA A 41 -1.32 -7.76 8.38
C ALA A 41 -1.03 -8.27 6.96
N THR A 42 -1.88 -7.89 5.99
CA THR A 42 -1.67 -8.24 4.58
C THR A 42 -0.43 -7.59 4.01
N PHE A 43 -0.20 -6.29 4.25
CA PHE A 43 0.99 -5.60 3.76
C PHE A 43 2.27 -6.14 4.37
N LEU A 44 2.25 -6.47 5.66
CA LEU A 44 3.39 -7.04 6.37
C LEU A 44 3.78 -8.39 5.76
N VAL A 45 2.81 -9.29 5.57
CA VAL A 45 3.08 -10.59 4.95
C VAL A 45 3.51 -10.43 3.50
N VAL A 46 2.86 -9.53 2.73
CA VAL A 46 3.27 -9.25 1.35
C VAL A 46 4.75 -8.87 1.30
N ALA A 47 5.19 -7.95 2.16
CA ALA A 47 6.57 -7.51 2.22
C ALA A 47 7.53 -8.67 2.57
N SER A 48 7.20 -9.48 3.58
CA SER A 48 8.05 -10.58 4.04
C SER A 48 8.22 -11.69 3.01
N VAL A 49 7.15 -12.05 2.29
CA VAL A 49 7.14 -13.22 1.40
C VAL A 49 7.38 -12.89 -0.08
N SER A 50 7.50 -11.61 -0.45
CA SER A 50 7.75 -11.21 -1.85
C SER A 50 9.05 -11.78 -2.43
N SER A 51 10.14 -11.77 -1.64
CA SER A 51 11.43 -12.37 -2.05
C SER A 51 11.34 -13.89 -2.19
N MET A 52 10.59 -14.53 -1.30
CA MET A 52 10.32 -15.96 -1.34
C MET A 52 9.65 -16.35 -2.67
N TRP A 53 8.59 -15.63 -3.07
CA TRP A 53 7.92 -15.86 -4.34
C TRP A 53 8.82 -15.67 -5.56
N GLY A 54 9.76 -14.70 -5.52
CA GLY A 54 10.77 -14.54 -6.57
C GLY A 54 11.61 -15.80 -6.81
N LYS A 55 12.00 -16.51 -5.74
CA LYS A 55 12.70 -17.81 -5.84
C LYS A 55 11.75 -18.92 -6.31
N VAL A 56 10.51 -18.96 -5.81
CA VAL A 56 9.50 -19.94 -6.22
C VAL A 56 9.30 -19.90 -7.74
N PHE A 57 9.16 -18.71 -8.33
CA PHE A 57 9.01 -18.54 -9.78
C PHE A 57 10.27 -18.91 -10.59
N LYS A 58 11.45 -18.94 -9.96
CA LYS A 58 12.72 -19.34 -10.60
C LYS A 58 12.87 -20.87 -10.67
N TYR A 59 12.52 -21.59 -9.61
CA TYR A 59 12.76 -23.04 -9.50
C TYR A 59 11.53 -23.89 -9.78
N LEU A 60 10.32 -23.36 -9.63
CA LEU A 60 9.09 -24.07 -9.95
C LEU A 60 8.50 -23.59 -11.27
N ASN A 61 7.58 -24.39 -11.80
CA ASN A 61 6.81 -24.01 -12.97
C ASN A 61 6.00 -22.75 -12.67
N VAL A 62 6.29 -21.66 -13.37
CA VAL A 62 5.67 -20.33 -13.16
C VAL A 62 4.15 -20.41 -13.21
N LYS A 63 3.58 -21.22 -14.10
CA LYS A 63 2.12 -21.38 -14.22
C LYS A 63 1.52 -22.02 -12.96
N VAL A 64 2.15 -23.08 -12.44
CA VAL A 64 1.69 -23.77 -11.23
C VAL A 64 1.88 -22.88 -10.01
N ALA A 65 3.03 -22.22 -9.88
CA ALA A 65 3.30 -21.28 -8.80
C ALA A 65 2.27 -20.13 -8.78
N TYR A 66 1.91 -19.60 -9.95
CA TYR A 66 0.91 -18.54 -10.08
C TYR A 66 -0.49 -19.01 -9.68
N LEU A 67 -0.89 -20.21 -10.08
CA LEU A 67 -2.15 -20.82 -9.67
C LEU A 67 -2.21 -21.07 -8.17
N VAL A 68 -1.11 -21.54 -7.57
CA VAL A 68 -0.99 -21.72 -6.12
C VAL A 68 -1.12 -20.37 -5.40
N ALA A 69 -0.50 -19.30 -5.92
CA ALA A 69 -0.63 -17.96 -5.34
C ALA A 69 -2.10 -17.49 -5.31
N ILE A 70 -2.81 -17.62 -6.44
CA ILE A 70 -4.24 -17.28 -6.52
C ILE A 70 -5.05 -18.15 -5.57
N PHE A 71 -4.78 -19.45 -5.52
CA PHE A 71 -5.46 -20.36 -4.60
C PHE A 71 -5.26 -19.95 -3.13
N ILE A 72 -4.05 -19.57 -2.73
CA ILE A 72 -3.77 -19.07 -1.37
C ILE A 72 -4.57 -17.79 -1.07
N VAL A 73 -4.71 -16.87 -2.04
CA VAL A 73 -5.57 -15.69 -1.87
C VAL A 73 -7.02 -16.10 -1.58
N LEU A 74 -7.56 -17.05 -2.35
CA LEU A 74 -8.93 -17.51 -2.17
C LEU A 74 -9.13 -18.22 -0.83
N VAL A 75 -8.18 -19.08 -0.43
CA VAL A 75 -8.22 -19.74 0.88
C VAL A 75 -8.19 -18.71 2.02
N GLY A 76 -7.28 -17.74 1.95
CA GLY A 76 -7.23 -16.67 2.95
C GLY A 76 -8.53 -15.87 3.00
N SER A 77 -9.16 -15.63 1.85
CA SER A 77 -10.45 -14.95 1.77
C SER A 77 -11.58 -15.77 2.40
N VAL A 78 -11.64 -17.09 2.18
CA VAL A 78 -12.58 -17.99 2.86
C VAL A 78 -12.39 -17.96 4.37
N VAL A 79 -11.13 -18.00 4.83
CA VAL A 79 -10.81 -17.92 6.27
C VAL A 79 -11.30 -16.60 6.86
N SER A 80 -11.06 -15.47 6.19
CA SER A 80 -11.58 -14.16 6.63
C SER A 80 -13.11 -14.07 6.56
N ALA A 81 -13.76 -14.69 5.58
CA ALA A 81 -15.22 -14.70 5.44
C ALA A 81 -15.92 -15.55 6.51
N ALA A 82 -15.33 -16.69 6.85
CA ALA A 82 -15.86 -17.64 7.83
C ALA A 82 -15.40 -17.35 9.28
N ALA A 83 -14.53 -16.36 9.46
CA ALA A 83 -13.89 -16.02 10.73
C ALA A 83 -14.86 -15.90 11.93
N PRO A 84 -14.71 -16.73 12.98
CA PRO A 84 -15.52 -16.64 14.19
C PRO A 84 -15.06 -15.56 15.17
N ASN A 85 -13.83 -15.03 15.03
CA ASN A 85 -13.26 -14.01 15.93
C ASN A 85 -12.32 -13.03 15.19
N SER A 86 -11.99 -11.90 15.83
CA SER A 86 -11.06 -10.88 15.30
C SER A 86 -9.73 -11.49 14.81
N ALA A 87 -9.08 -12.31 15.66
CA ALA A 87 -7.79 -12.92 15.34
C ALA A 87 -7.83 -13.78 14.06
N SER A 88 -8.93 -14.53 13.85
CA SER A 88 -9.10 -15.35 12.65
C SER A 88 -9.28 -14.51 11.38
N VAL A 89 -9.86 -13.31 11.46
CA VAL A 89 -9.88 -12.35 10.33
C VAL A 89 -8.45 -11.92 10.01
N THR A 90 -7.67 -11.55 11.02
CA THR A 90 -6.27 -11.14 10.88
C THR A 90 -5.41 -12.26 10.28
N VAL A 91 -5.59 -13.51 10.73
CA VAL A 91 -4.90 -14.69 10.16
C VAL A 91 -5.32 -14.92 8.71
N GLY A 92 -6.61 -14.82 8.39
CA GLY A 92 -7.08 -14.91 7.00
C GLY A 92 -6.45 -13.83 6.13
N ARG A 93 -6.37 -12.59 6.61
CA ARG A 93 -5.70 -11.46 5.94
C ARG A 93 -4.20 -11.68 5.75
N ALA A 94 -3.53 -12.31 6.71
CA ALA A 94 -2.13 -12.71 6.59
C ALA A 94 -1.95 -13.76 5.47
N ILE A 95 -2.81 -14.78 5.42
CA ILE A 95 -2.81 -15.79 4.34
C ILE A 95 -3.07 -15.13 2.98
N GLN A 96 -4.03 -14.20 2.90
CA GLN A 96 -4.28 -13.43 1.68
C GLN A 96 -3.04 -12.64 1.24
N GLY A 97 -2.36 -11.98 2.18
CA GLY A 97 -1.11 -11.27 1.90
C GLY A 97 -0.04 -12.18 1.29
N TRP A 98 0.02 -13.43 1.74
CA TRP A 98 0.94 -14.42 1.18
C TRP A 98 0.66 -14.70 -0.29
N GLY A 99 -0.61 -14.93 -0.66
CA GLY A 99 -1.01 -15.14 -2.05
C GLY A 99 -0.92 -13.89 -2.92
N ILE A 100 -1.20 -12.71 -2.36
CA ILE A 100 -1.14 -11.41 -3.06
C ILE A 100 0.28 -11.12 -3.53
N ALA A 101 1.29 -11.35 -2.70
CA ALA A 101 2.70 -11.17 -3.09
C ALA A 101 3.08 -12.03 -4.29
N GLY A 102 2.67 -13.30 -4.30
CA GLY A 102 2.90 -14.22 -5.42
C GLY A 102 2.15 -13.81 -6.68
N THR A 103 0.93 -13.30 -6.54
CA THR A 103 0.11 -12.86 -7.67
C THR A 103 0.67 -11.57 -8.30
N LEU A 104 1.09 -10.59 -7.50
CA LEU A 104 1.65 -9.33 -8.02
C LEU A 104 3.00 -9.58 -8.73
N SER A 105 3.94 -10.27 -8.07
CA SER A 105 5.25 -10.59 -8.65
C SER A 105 5.14 -11.53 -9.86
N GLY A 106 4.31 -12.57 -9.76
CA GLY A 106 4.08 -13.52 -10.85
C GLY A 106 3.42 -12.90 -12.07
N SER A 107 2.59 -11.86 -11.89
CA SER A 107 1.96 -11.13 -13.01
C SER A 107 3.00 -10.45 -13.90
N ILE A 108 3.97 -9.76 -13.29
CA ILE A 108 5.07 -9.11 -14.01
C ILE A 108 5.95 -10.15 -14.71
N ILE A 109 6.28 -11.25 -14.03
CA ILE A 109 7.09 -12.35 -14.61
C ILE A 109 6.36 -12.97 -15.81
N LEU A 110 5.06 -13.24 -15.72
CA LEU A 110 4.27 -13.78 -16.82
C LEU A 110 4.17 -12.82 -18.00
N ILE A 111 4.00 -11.51 -17.75
CA ILE A 111 4.04 -10.49 -18.80
C ILE A 111 5.39 -10.55 -19.53
N ASN A 112 6.49 -10.56 -18.79
CA ASN A 112 7.84 -10.57 -19.36
C ASN A 112 8.13 -11.84 -20.18
N LEU A 113 7.60 -13.00 -19.75
CA LEU A 113 7.80 -14.28 -20.44
C LEU A 113 6.92 -14.48 -21.67
N VAL A 114 5.67 -13.98 -21.66
CA VAL A 114 4.69 -14.22 -22.72
C VAL A 114 4.71 -13.15 -23.80
N SER A 115 5.05 -11.91 -23.45
CA SER A 115 5.06 -10.80 -24.42
C SER A 115 6.44 -10.44 -24.94
N HIS A 116 6.49 -9.92 -26.16
CA HIS A 116 7.74 -9.43 -26.75
C HIS A 116 8.30 -8.27 -25.92
N PRO A 117 9.64 -8.17 -25.76
CA PRO A 117 10.29 -7.11 -24.97
C PRO A 117 9.85 -5.70 -25.32
N LYS A 118 9.61 -5.42 -26.61
CA LYS A 118 9.12 -4.12 -27.09
C LYS A 118 7.76 -3.71 -26.48
N ASN A 119 6.95 -4.68 -26.07
CA ASN A 119 5.60 -4.47 -25.56
C ASN A 119 5.52 -4.55 -24.02
N HIS A 120 6.61 -4.90 -23.32
CA HIS A 120 6.62 -4.99 -21.85
C HIS A 120 6.15 -3.69 -21.18
N PRO A 121 6.64 -2.49 -21.56
CA PRO A 121 6.22 -1.24 -20.92
C PRO A 121 4.73 -0.96 -21.08
N MET A 122 4.15 -1.29 -22.23
CA MET A 122 2.73 -1.12 -22.51
C MET A 122 1.87 -2.06 -21.66
N HIS A 123 2.24 -3.35 -21.59
CA HIS A 123 1.50 -4.32 -20.78
C HIS A 123 1.61 -4.07 -19.28
N ILE A 124 2.80 -3.68 -18.80
CA ILE A 124 3.00 -3.28 -17.40
C ILE A 124 2.18 -2.03 -17.07
N SER A 125 2.11 -1.05 -17.98
CA SER A 125 1.26 0.12 -17.79
C SER A 125 -0.24 -0.23 -17.71
N ILE A 126 -0.71 -1.14 -18.58
CA ILE A 126 -2.10 -1.64 -18.53
C ILE A 126 -2.36 -2.37 -17.21
N TRP A 127 -1.44 -3.22 -16.77
CA TRP A 127 -1.52 -3.95 -15.50
C TRP A 127 -1.62 -2.99 -14.30
N THR A 128 -0.74 -1.98 -14.24
CA THR A 128 -0.77 -0.93 -13.21
C THR A 128 -2.07 -0.13 -13.25
N GLY A 129 -2.58 0.21 -14.44
CA GLY A 129 -3.85 0.92 -14.60
C GLY A 129 -5.04 0.13 -14.03
N ILE A 130 -5.12 -1.17 -14.33
CA ILE A 130 -6.16 -2.06 -13.77
C ILE A 130 -6.06 -2.12 -12.25
N PHE A 131 -4.84 -2.24 -11.70
CA PHE A 131 -4.61 -2.25 -10.25
C PHE A 131 -5.12 -0.98 -9.57
N VAL A 132 -4.84 0.20 -10.14
CA VAL A 132 -5.32 1.48 -9.61
C VAL A 132 -6.85 1.54 -9.65
N ILE A 133 -7.47 1.23 -10.78
CA ILE A 133 -8.94 1.24 -10.91
C ILE A 133 -9.58 0.28 -9.91
N ALA A 134 -9.04 -0.93 -9.76
CA ALA A 134 -9.54 -1.92 -8.82
C ALA A 134 -9.46 -1.44 -7.37
N THR A 135 -8.34 -0.80 -6.99
CA THR A 135 -8.15 -0.24 -5.65
C THR A 135 -9.13 0.90 -5.38
N ILE A 136 -9.49 1.69 -6.40
CA ILE A 136 -10.50 2.75 -6.30
C ILE A 136 -11.91 2.19 -6.13
N LEU A 137 -12.24 1.11 -6.83
CA LEU A 137 -13.55 0.45 -6.73
C LEU A 137 -13.71 -0.36 -5.45
N GLY A 138 -12.61 -0.81 -4.82
CA GLY A 138 -12.61 -1.59 -3.59
C GLY A 138 -13.49 -0.97 -2.49
N PRO A 139 -13.24 0.28 -2.03
CA PRO A 139 -14.06 0.95 -1.02
C PRO A 139 -15.55 1.05 -1.37
N LEU A 140 -15.90 1.31 -2.63
CA LEU A 140 -17.31 1.38 -3.06
C LEU A 140 -18.02 0.04 -2.92
N ILE A 141 -17.38 -1.02 -3.42
CA ILE A 141 -17.91 -2.38 -3.37
C ILE A 141 -17.99 -2.86 -1.90
N GLY A 142 -16.95 -2.58 -1.11
CA GLY A 142 -16.91 -2.91 0.32
C GLY A 142 -17.98 -2.20 1.11
N GLY A 143 -18.21 -0.92 0.80
CA GLY A 143 -19.31 -0.14 1.34
C GLY A 143 -20.66 -0.77 1.02
N ALA A 144 -20.89 -1.14 -0.25
CA ALA A 144 -22.11 -1.80 -0.73
C ALA A 144 -22.41 -3.10 0.00
N PHE A 145 -21.42 -3.96 0.16
CA PHE A 145 -21.62 -5.22 0.88
C PHE A 145 -21.80 -5.04 2.37
N THR A 146 -21.03 -4.15 2.99
CA THR A 146 -21.11 -3.91 4.43
C THR A 146 -22.46 -3.29 4.82
N SER A 147 -23.03 -2.43 3.98
CA SER A 147 -24.32 -1.79 4.27
C SER A 147 -25.54 -2.62 3.85
N GLY A 148 -25.46 -3.34 2.71
CA GLY A 148 -26.61 -4.05 2.14
C GLY A 148 -26.73 -5.51 2.53
N LEU A 149 -25.62 -6.15 2.94
CA LEU A 149 -25.58 -7.59 3.25
C LEU A 149 -24.85 -7.84 4.57
N SER A 150 -23.53 -7.97 4.51
CA SER A 150 -22.65 -8.21 5.65
C SER A 150 -21.22 -7.95 5.21
N TRP A 151 -20.36 -7.49 6.12
CA TRP A 151 -18.92 -7.36 5.88
C TRP A 151 -18.27 -8.67 5.39
N ARG A 152 -18.86 -9.84 5.68
CA ARG A 152 -18.38 -11.14 5.19
C ARG A 152 -18.40 -11.25 3.67
N TRP A 153 -19.34 -10.58 3.01
CA TRP A 153 -19.46 -10.59 1.55
C TRP A 153 -18.32 -9.85 0.85
N CYS A 154 -17.63 -8.94 1.56
CA CYS A 154 -16.38 -8.34 1.09
C CYS A 154 -15.31 -9.41 0.83
N PHE A 155 -15.36 -10.55 1.52
CA PHE A 155 -14.45 -11.67 1.29
C PHE A 155 -15.08 -12.71 0.35
N TRP A 156 -16.38 -13.01 0.48
CA TRP A 156 -17.03 -13.99 -0.40
C TRP A 156 -16.99 -13.60 -1.89
N ILE A 157 -16.98 -12.31 -2.25
CA ILE A 157 -16.86 -11.87 -3.65
C ILE A 157 -15.56 -12.34 -4.32
N ASN A 158 -14.51 -12.61 -3.56
CA ASN A 158 -13.25 -13.05 -4.14
C ASN A 158 -13.34 -14.45 -4.75
N LEU A 159 -14.22 -15.33 -4.26
CA LEU A 159 -14.41 -16.68 -4.81
C LEU A 159 -15.04 -16.71 -6.22
N PRO A 160 -16.20 -16.08 -6.48
CA PRO A 160 -16.80 -16.05 -7.80
C PRO A 160 -15.94 -15.28 -8.81
N LEU A 161 -15.08 -14.37 -8.37
CA LEU A 161 -14.08 -13.73 -9.23
C LEU A 161 -12.86 -14.63 -9.45
N GLY A 162 -12.39 -15.30 -8.42
CA GLY A 162 -11.17 -16.12 -8.41
C GLY A 162 -11.28 -17.44 -9.18
N ALA A 163 -12.42 -18.12 -9.11
CA ALA A 163 -12.61 -19.39 -9.80
C ALA A 163 -12.51 -19.25 -11.34
N PRO A 164 -13.15 -18.27 -11.99
CA PRO A 164 -12.93 -17.98 -13.41
C PRO A 164 -11.47 -17.64 -13.74
N ILE A 165 -10.77 -16.93 -12.87
CA ILE A 165 -9.35 -16.58 -13.07
C ILE A 165 -8.50 -17.84 -13.12
N ILE A 166 -8.72 -18.79 -12.21
CA ILE A 166 -8.04 -20.09 -12.22
C ILE A 166 -8.30 -20.82 -13.54
N VAL A 167 -9.55 -20.89 -13.99
CA VAL A 167 -9.92 -21.49 -15.28
C VAL A 167 -9.20 -20.81 -16.44
N LEU A 168 -9.23 -19.47 -16.49
CA LEU A 168 -8.56 -18.70 -17.53
C LEU A 168 -7.05 -18.92 -17.56
N VAL A 169 -6.40 -18.97 -16.39
CA VAL A 169 -4.97 -19.25 -16.29
C VAL A 169 -4.64 -20.68 -16.74
N VAL A 170 -5.45 -21.67 -16.34
CA VAL A 170 -5.25 -23.08 -16.72
C VAL A 170 -5.38 -23.27 -18.23
N PHE A 171 -6.40 -22.71 -18.87
CA PHE A 171 -6.66 -22.98 -20.29
C PHE A 171 -5.95 -22.03 -21.27
N PHE A 172 -5.74 -20.76 -20.91
CA PHE A 172 -5.26 -19.76 -21.87
C PHE A 172 -3.78 -19.38 -21.70
N ILE A 173 -3.19 -19.57 -20.52
CA ILE A 173 -1.75 -19.31 -20.33
C ILE A 173 -0.95 -20.54 -20.79
N HIS A 174 -0.39 -20.43 -21.98
CA HIS A 174 0.56 -21.39 -22.53
C HIS A 174 1.98 -20.85 -22.33
N MET A 175 2.78 -21.55 -21.52
CA MET A 175 4.16 -21.16 -21.24
C MET A 175 5.05 -21.49 -22.45
N PRO A 176 5.92 -20.58 -22.90
CA PRO A 176 6.86 -20.86 -23.99
C PRO A 176 7.85 -21.96 -23.57
N LYS A 177 8.19 -22.87 -24.51
CA LYS A 177 9.04 -24.07 -24.28
C LYS A 177 10.44 -23.77 -23.72
N HIS A 178 10.90 -22.53 -23.79
CA HIS A 178 12.19 -22.05 -23.28
C HIS A 178 12.16 -21.65 -21.79
N ALA A 179 10.98 -21.49 -21.18
CA ALA A 179 10.82 -21.19 -19.76
C ALA A 179 10.87 -22.48 -18.92
N LYS A 180 12.00 -23.19 -18.96
CA LYS A 180 12.23 -24.35 -18.09
C LYS A 180 12.75 -23.87 -16.73
N PRO A 181 12.22 -24.39 -15.61
CA PRO A 181 12.73 -24.05 -14.29
C PRO A 181 14.21 -24.44 -14.18
N ALA A 182 14.98 -23.66 -13.42
CA ALA A 182 16.36 -24.01 -13.13
C ALA A 182 16.39 -25.38 -12.39
N PRO A 183 17.23 -26.34 -12.80
CA PRO A 183 17.28 -27.65 -12.14
C PRO A 183 17.75 -27.48 -10.70
N ALA A 184 16.89 -27.83 -9.74
CA ALA A 184 17.18 -27.82 -8.31
C ALA A 184 16.51 -29.02 -7.62
N THR A 185 17.18 -29.59 -6.64
CA THR A 185 16.70 -30.75 -5.87
C THR A 185 15.65 -30.29 -4.87
N TRP A 186 14.61 -31.11 -4.57
CA TRP A 186 13.58 -30.77 -3.56
C TRP A 186 14.16 -30.36 -2.20
N LYS A 187 15.32 -30.93 -1.84
CA LYS A 187 16.07 -30.58 -0.63
C LYS A 187 16.65 -29.16 -0.68
N GLU A 188 17.12 -28.71 -1.84
CA GLU A 188 17.63 -27.35 -2.08
C GLU A 188 16.49 -26.32 -2.17
N ILE A 189 15.35 -26.72 -2.73
CA ILE A 189 14.14 -25.89 -2.80
C ILE A 189 13.57 -25.66 -1.39
N LEU A 190 13.49 -26.70 -0.55
CA LEU A 190 13.07 -26.59 0.85
C LEU A 190 14.07 -25.82 1.72
N LEU A 191 15.38 -26.02 1.53
CA LEU A 191 16.42 -25.23 2.22
C LEU A 191 16.40 -23.74 1.84
N GLN A 192 15.84 -23.39 0.68
CA GLN A 192 15.72 -22.01 0.22
C GLN A 192 14.35 -21.37 0.54
N LEU A 193 13.39 -22.17 1.04
CA LEU A 193 12.04 -21.76 1.46
C LEU A 193 11.96 -21.79 3.00
N ASP A 194 12.44 -20.73 3.65
CA ASP A 194 12.44 -20.58 5.12
C ASP A 194 11.03 -20.74 5.71
N THR A 195 10.76 -21.88 6.36
CA THR A 195 9.49 -22.17 7.03
C THR A 195 9.76 -22.72 8.44
N HIS A 196 9.78 -21.83 9.44
CA HIS A 196 9.97 -22.19 10.85
C HIS A 196 8.78 -21.77 11.72
N ALA A 197 8.45 -22.58 12.73
CA ALA A 197 7.33 -22.38 13.64
C ALA A 197 7.62 -21.31 14.71
N TRP A 198 6.59 -20.53 15.10
CA TRP A 198 6.68 -19.35 15.97
C TRP A 198 7.34 -19.56 17.34
N SER A 199 7.23 -20.76 17.93
CA SER A 199 7.86 -21.13 19.20
C SER A 199 9.21 -21.83 19.03
N SER A 200 9.67 -22.03 17.78
CA SER A 200 10.94 -22.69 17.53
C SER A 200 12.09 -21.73 17.79
N GLY A 201 13.23 -22.27 18.24
CA GLY A 201 14.46 -21.50 18.42
C GLY A 201 14.83 -20.70 17.18
N SER A 202 14.46 -21.14 15.97
CA SER A 202 14.67 -20.41 14.72
C SER A 202 13.84 -19.13 14.57
N THR A 203 12.63 -19.02 15.14
CA THR A 203 11.82 -17.78 15.07
C THR A 203 12.28 -16.74 16.09
N ILE A 204 12.63 -17.17 17.29
CA ILE A 204 13.28 -16.30 18.30
C ILE A 204 14.67 -15.89 17.78
N ALA A 205 15.40 -16.84 17.16
CA ALA A 205 16.62 -16.53 16.46
C ALA A 205 16.35 -15.58 15.29
N LEU A 206 15.29 -15.69 14.47
CA LEU A 206 14.98 -14.72 13.41
C LEU A 206 14.62 -13.33 13.95
N LEU A 207 14.01 -13.21 15.13
CA LEU A 207 13.74 -11.94 15.80
C LEU A 207 15.02 -11.27 16.32
N VAL A 208 15.99 -12.06 16.80
CA VAL A 208 17.32 -11.60 17.24
C VAL A 208 18.29 -11.47 16.05
N LEU A 209 18.11 -12.28 15.03
CA LEU A 209 18.86 -12.30 13.78
C LEU A 209 18.33 -11.23 12.84
N TRP A 210 17.11 -10.71 12.96
CA TRP A 210 16.69 -9.56 12.16
C TRP A 210 17.57 -8.32 12.42
N PRO A 211 17.81 -7.89 13.68
CA PRO A 211 18.74 -6.80 13.93
C PRO A 211 20.18 -7.22 13.61
N VAL A 212 20.59 -8.46 13.90
CA VAL A 212 21.94 -8.93 13.55
C VAL A 212 22.16 -9.04 12.03
N PHE A 213 21.18 -9.47 11.24
CA PHE A 213 21.20 -9.52 9.78
C PHE A 213 21.01 -8.15 9.16
N THR A 214 20.31 -7.23 9.82
CA THR A 214 20.31 -5.83 9.42
C THR A 214 21.71 -5.25 9.61
N ILE A 215 22.36 -5.51 10.75
CA ILE A 215 23.76 -5.12 10.99
C ILE A 215 24.69 -5.81 10.00
N ILE A 216 24.57 -7.12 9.80
CA ILE A 216 25.36 -7.91 8.84
C ILE A 216 25.07 -7.44 7.41
N PHE A 217 23.83 -7.08 7.06
CA PHE A 217 23.48 -6.49 5.77
C PHE A 217 24.27 -5.21 5.59
N PHE A 218 24.19 -4.25 6.54
CA PHE A 218 24.97 -3.02 6.46
C PHE A 218 26.49 -3.27 6.43
N VAL A 219 26.98 -4.27 7.16
CA VAL A 219 28.40 -4.67 7.19
C VAL A 219 28.82 -5.31 5.86
N ILE A 220 28.04 -6.23 5.31
CA ILE A 220 28.27 -6.87 4.01
C ILE A 220 28.18 -5.82 2.90
N GLU A 221 27.20 -4.93 2.94
CA GLU A 221 27.05 -3.85 1.98
C GLU A 221 28.23 -2.87 2.05
N PHE A 222 28.76 -2.64 3.25
CA PHE A 222 29.97 -1.86 3.46
C PHE A 222 31.23 -2.55 2.91
N PHE A 223 31.36 -3.87 3.09
CA PHE A 223 32.52 -4.64 2.62
C PHE A 223 32.46 -5.02 1.12
N GLN A 224 31.29 -5.27 0.55
CA GLN A 224 31.12 -5.68 -0.86
C GLN A 224 31.15 -4.50 -1.85
N GLY A 225 30.96 -3.27 -1.38
CA GLY A 225 31.10 -2.07 -2.19
C GLY A 225 30.22 -2.08 -3.45
N ALA A 226 30.84 -2.29 -4.62
CA ALA A 226 30.16 -2.23 -5.93
C ALA A 226 29.36 -3.49 -6.31
N ARG A 227 29.52 -4.61 -5.59
CA ARG A 227 28.76 -5.86 -5.85
C ARG A 227 27.55 -6.07 -4.94
N ALA A 228 27.29 -5.11 -4.05
CA ALA A 228 26.19 -5.15 -3.11
C ALA A 228 24.82 -5.08 -3.81
N ILE A 229 23.77 -5.60 -3.16
CA ILE A 229 22.40 -5.61 -3.68
C ILE A 229 21.85 -4.18 -3.75
N VAL A 230 22.15 -3.38 -2.74
CA VAL A 230 21.98 -1.94 -2.71
C VAL A 230 23.35 -1.35 -2.41
N PRO A 231 24.22 -1.15 -3.43
CA PRO A 231 25.50 -0.51 -3.23
C PRO A 231 25.27 0.77 -2.44
N LEU A 232 25.90 0.92 -1.27
CA LEU A 232 25.74 2.14 -0.46
C LEU A 232 26.17 3.40 -1.25
N ALA A 233 26.96 3.21 -2.30
CA ALA A 233 27.27 4.22 -3.30
C ALA A 233 26.02 4.81 -4.00
N ILE A 234 24.96 4.02 -4.24
CA ILE A 234 23.69 4.50 -4.82
C ILE A 234 22.98 5.47 -3.87
N LEU A 235 23.15 5.32 -2.56
CA LEU A 235 22.62 6.24 -1.55
C LEU A 235 23.47 7.50 -1.35
N LYS A 236 24.73 7.52 -1.80
CA LYS A 236 25.62 8.70 -1.64
C LYS A 236 25.11 9.96 -2.37
N PRO A 237 24.63 9.88 -3.64
CA PRO A 237 24.07 11.04 -4.31
C PRO A 237 22.94 11.67 -3.50
N ARG A 238 23.02 13.00 -3.32
CA ARG A 238 21.99 13.78 -2.63
C ARG A 238 20.60 13.53 -3.20
N LEU A 239 20.52 13.36 -4.52
CA LEU A 239 19.27 13.07 -5.22
C LEU A 239 18.61 11.78 -4.69
N THR A 240 19.36 10.68 -4.57
CA THR A 240 18.78 9.37 -4.25
C THR A 240 18.23 9.30 -2.84
N TRP A 241 19.02 9.68 -1.82
CA TRP A 241 18.55 9.58 -0.43
C TRP A 241 17.43 10.57 -0.12
N SER A 242 17.46 11.78 -0.70
CA SER A 242 16.40 12.77 -0.49
C SER A 242 15.08 12.32 -1.12
N ASN A 243 15.12 11.74 -2.32
CA ASN A 243 13.95 11.15 -2.99
C ASN A 243 13.44 9.90 -2.25
N ALA A 244 14.33 9.08 -1.69
CA ALA A 244 13.96 7.94 -0.85
C ALA A 244 13.20 8.38 0.42
N LEU A 245 13.69 9.42 1.11
CA LEU A 245 12.99 10.00 2.26
C LEU A 245 11.65 10.64 1.86
N PHE A 246 11.61 11.36 0.73
CA PHE A 246 10.37 11.94 0.23
C PHE A 246 9.33 10.86 -0.05
N ALA A 247 9.71 9.77 -0.72
CA ALA A 247 8.84 8.63 -0.99
C ALA A 247 8.36 7.96 0.31
N PHE A 248 9.23 7.83 1.31
CA PHE A 248 8.91 7.28 2.62
C PHE A 248 7.80 8.07 3.33
N PHE A 249 7.95 9.40 3.46
CA PHE A 249 6.98 10.22 4.18
C PHE A 249 5.71 10.51 3.39
N THR A 250 5.79 10.65 2.06
CA THR A 250 4.60 10.87 1.22
C THR A 250 3.65 9.68 1.29
N ASN A 251 4.17 8.45 1.29
CA ASN A 251 3.35 7.24 1.37
C ASN A 251 2.66 7.07 2.74
N ALA A 252 3.24 7.64 3.80
CA ALA A 252 2.68 7.59 5.16
C ALA A 252 1.30 8.26 5.22
N ALA A 253 1.19 9.44 4.63
CA ALA A 253 -0.01 10.25 4.63
C ALA A 253 -1.14 9.65 3.76
N ASN A 254 -0.77 8.94 2.70
CA ASN A 254 -1.71 8.24 1.82
C ASN A 254 -2.58 7.23 2.58
N TYR A 255 -1.95 6.32 3.32
CA TYR A 255 -2.67 5.25 4.02
C TYR A 255 -3.50 5.78 5.19
N GLN A 256 -3.03 6.79 5.90
CA GLN A 256 -3.76 7.37 7.03
C GLN A 256 -5.14 7.89 6.60
N ILE A 257 -5.24 8.55 5.45
CA ILE A 257 -6.53 8.99 4.91
C ILE A 257 -7.41 7.82 4.52
N ILE A 258 -6.86 6.84 3.78
CA ILE A 258 -7.62 5.70 3.26
C ILE A 258 -8.28 4.91 4.40
N PHE A 259 -7.60 4.76 5.54
CA PHE A 259 -8.11 3.98 6.67
C PHE A 259 -8.94 4.78 7.68
N TYR A 260 -8.58 6.04 7.97
CA TYR A 260 -9.24 6.79 9.06
C TYR A 260 -10.37 7.70 8.60
N LEU A 261 -10.38 8.13 7.34
CA LEU A 261 -11.48 8.93 6.82
C LEU A 261 -12.80 8.14 6.75
N PRO A 262 -12.82 6.85 6.36
CA PRO A 262 -14.02 6.03 6.46
C PRO A 262 -14.54 5.89 7.89
N ILE A 263 -13.61 5.74 8.85
CA ILE A 263 -13.94 5.65 10.29
C ILE A 263 -14.63 6.94 10.74
N HIS A 264 -14.15 8.11 10.30
CA HIS A 264 -14.82 9.39 10.57
C HIS A 264 -16.25 9.40 10.01
N PHE A 265 -16.46 9.05 8.74
CA PHE A 265 -17.80 9.07 8.15
C PHE A 265 -18.78 8.10 8.79
N GLN A 266 -18.33 6.89 9.13
CA GLN A 266 -19.20 5.84 9.70
C GLN A 266 -19.46 6.07 11.19
N SER A 267 -18.45 6.46 11.96
CA SER A 267 -18.57 6.59 13.44
C SER A 267 -19.11 7.96 13.86
N VAL A 268 -18.63 9.03 13.24
CA VAL A 268 -18.95 10.42 13.64
C VAL A 268 -20.25 10.90 12.99
N HIS A 269 -20.41 10.65 11.69
CA HIS A 269 -21.58 11.10 10.94
C HIS A 269 -22.67 10.03 10.77
N SER A 270 -22.50 8.83 11.34
CA SER A 270 -23.41 7.68 11.16
C SER A 270 -23.79 7.41 9.71
N MET A 271 -22.85 7.63 8.79
CA MET A 271 -23.06 7.30 7.40
C MET A 271 -22.93 5.79 7.20
N SER A 272 -23.78 5.23 6.32
CA SER A 272 -23.60 3.85 5.88
C SER A 272 -22.23 3.66 5.20
N ALA A 273 -21.71 2.43 5.22
CA ALA A 273 -20.44 2.12 4.57
C ALA A 273 -20.45 2.43 3.06
N ILE A 274 -21.61 2.35 2.36
CA ILE A 274 -21.76 2.79 0.96
C ILE A 274 -21.45 4.28 0.83
N LYS A 275 -22.09 5.11 1.67
CA LYS A 275 -21.90 6.57 1.63
C LYS A 275 -20.46 6.91 2.00
N SER A 276 -19.88 6.24 2.99
CA SER A 276 -18.48 6.38 3.37
C SER A 276 -17.52 6.09 2.20
N GLY A 277 -17.71 4.97 1.49
CA GLY A 277 -16.93 4.64 0.30
C GLY A 277 -17.12 5.64 -0.85
N PHE A 278 -18.35 6.12 -1.06
CA PHE A 278 -18.64 7.15 -2.05
C PHE A 278 -17.94 8.49 -1.73
N TYR A 279 -17.95 8.92 -0.46
CA TYR A 279 -17.29 10.16 -0.05
C TYR A 279 -15.76 10.09 -0.01
N LEU A 280 -15.18 8.91 -0.22
CA LEU A 280 -13.74 8.71 -0.39
C LEU A 280 -13.30 8.81 -1.87
N LEU A 281 -14.24 8.81 -2.81
CA LEU A 281 -13.95 8.97 -4.25
C LEU A 281 -13.20 10.25 -4.61
N PRO A 282 -13.52 11.44 -4.05
CA PRO A 282 -12.79 12.66 -4.38
C PRO A 282 -11.28 12.49 -4.16
N PHE A 283 -10.87 11.94 -3.02
CA PHE A 283 -9.46 11.67 -2.75
C PHE A 283 -8.84 10.74 -3.82
N LEU A 284 -9.49 9.60 -4.09
CA LEU A 284 -8.99 8.57 -5.01
C LEU A 284 -8.86 9.07 -6.46
N VAL A 285 -9.87 9.78 -6.95
CA VAL A 285 -9.90 10.31 -8.32
C VAL A 285 -8.83 11.39 -8.48
N PHE A 286 -8.74 12.34 -7.53
CA PHE A 286 -7.76 13.40 -7.62
C PHE A 286 -6.33 12.91 -7.39
N PHE A 287 -6.14 11.86 -6.59
CA PHE A 287 -4.85 11.15 -6.49
C PHE A 287 -4.42 10.56 -7.84
N ALA A 288 -5.31 9.84 -8.52
CA ALA A 288 -5.00 9.29 -9.85
C ALA A 288 -4.73 10.40 -10.89
N LEU A 289 -5.55 11.46 -10.89
CA LEU A 289 -5.37 12.62 -11.79
C LEU A 289 -4.05 13.34 -11.51
N GLY A 290 -3.68 13.52 -10.25
CA GLY A 290 -2.40 14.11 -9.85
C GLY A 290 -1.22 13.29 -10.36
N ALA A 291 -1.26 11.97 -10.22
CA ALA A 291 -0.20 11.09 -10.70
C ALA A 291 -0.03 11.14 -12.24
N VAL A 292 -1.14 11.17 -12.99
CA VAL A 292 -1.10 11.28 -14.45
C VAL A 292 -0.59 12.67 -14.88
N ALA A 293 -1.07 13.73 -14.24
CA ALA A 293 -0.62 15.10 -14.49
C ALA A 293 0.88 15.24 -14.24
N SER A 294 1.40 14.66 -13.16
CA SER A 294 2.82 14.65 -12.82
C SER A 294 3.66 14.03 -13.94
N GLY A 295 3.31 12.83 -14.40
CA GLY A 295 4.01 12.17 -15.50
C GLY A 295 4.00 12.98 -16.81
N ALA A 296 2.84 13.56 -17.16
CA ALA A 296 2.70 14.36 -18.39
C ALA A 296 3.47 15.69 -18.33
N ILE A 297 3.47 16.36 -17.17
CA ILE A 297 4.18 17.63 -16.98
C ILE A 297 5.68 17.40 -16.94
N ILE A 298 6.15 16.44 -16.13
CA ILE A 298 7.58 16.12 -16.01
C ILE A 298 8.15 15.66 -17.36
N GLY A 299 7.39 14.89 -18.14
CA GLY A 299 7.78 14.50 -19.49
C GLY A 299 8.04 15.68 -20.43
N LYS A 300 7.36 16.82 -20.23
CA LYS A 300 7.54 18.04 -21.04
C LYS A 300 8.56 18.99 -20.45
N THR A 301 8.47 19.27 -19.15
CA THR A 301 9.24 20.33 -18.49
C THR A 301 10.57 19.84 -17.95
N ARG A 302 10.70 18.53 -17.69
CA ARG A 302 11.91 17.85 -17.20
C ARG A 302 12.41 18.30 -15.83
N TYR A 303 11.73 19.23 -15.17
CA TYR A 303 12.00 19.60 -13.79
C TYR A 303 11.33 18.60 -12.85
N LEU A 304 11.95 18.35 -11.70
CA LEU A 304 11.47 17.38 -10.69
C LEU A 304 11.18 18.10 -9.36
N GLN A 305 12.21 18.72 -8.79
CA GLN A 305 12.18 19.35 -7.47
C GLN A 305 11.05 20.39 -7.26
N PRO A 306 10.75 21.31 -8.20
CA PRO A 306 9.65 22.26 -8.02
C PRO A 306 8.28 21.60 -7.91
N TYR A 307 8.09 20.47 -8.58
CA TYR A 307 6.84 19.73 -8.57
C TYR A 307 6.69 18.87 -7.31
N GLU A 308 7.80 18.36 -6.76
CA GLU A 308 7.82 17.72 -5.44
C GLU A 308 7.50 18.72 -4.34
N LEU A 309 8.06 19.93 -4.43
CA LEU A 309 7.74 21.02 -3.50
C LEU A 309 6.26 21.42 -3.61
N LEU A 310 5.75 21.59 -4.83
CA LEU A 310 4.33 21.88 -5.06
C LEU A 310 3.44 20.77 -4.48
N SER A 311 3.78 19.50 -4.72
CA SER A 311 3.10 18.35 -4.13
C SER A 311 3.07 18.42 -2.61
N GLY A 312 4.22 18.66 -1.98
CA GLY A 312 4.32 18.77 -0.52
C GLY A 312 3.46 19.91 0.04
N LEU A 313 3.47 21.07 -0.61
CA LEU A 313 2.68 22.24 -0.21
C LEU A 313 1.17 21.98 -0.33
N LEU A 314 0.72 21.41 -1.46
CA LEU A 314 -0.68 21.06 -1.69
C LEU A 314 -1.15 19.98 -0.71
N SER A 315 -0.33 18.95 -0.49
CA SER A 315 -0.64 17.87 0.47
C SER A 315 -0.71 18.40 1.90
N THR A 316 0.22 19.29 2.30
CA THR A 316 0.21 19.90 3.63
C THR A 316 -1.01 20.78 3.82
N ALA A 317 -1.37 21.61 2.83
CA ALA A 317 -2.56 22.45 2.89
C ALA A 317 -3.84 21.63 2.95
N GLY A 318 -3.96 20.57 2.13
CA GLY A 318 -5.11 19.67 2.15
C GLY A 318 -5.25 18.94 3.49
N MET A 319 -4.14 18.45 4.05
CA MET A 319 -4.15 17.78 5.36
C MET A 319 -4.43 18.76 6.51
N ALA A 320 -3.94 20.00 6.43
CA ALA A 320 -4.24 21.02 7.44
C ALA A 320 -5.74 21.33 7.50
N LEU A 321 -6.41 21.36 6.34
CA LEU A 321 -7.86 21.53 6.27
C LEU A 321 -8.63 20.28 6.75
N LEU A 322 -8.07 19.07 6.60
CA LEU A 322 -8.67 17.87 7.19
C LEU A 322 -8.47 17.79 8.71
N TYR A 323 -7.37 18.33 9.22
CA TYR A 323 -7.12 18.42 10.66
C TYR A 323 -8.14 19.33 11.37
N THR A 324 -8.66 20.36 10.69
CA THR A 324 -9.70 21.25 11.24
C THR A 324 -11.11 20.65 11.19
N LEU A 325 -11.27 19.39 10.77
CA LEU A 325 -12.56 18.71 10.86
C LEU A 325 -13.02 18.64 12.31
N GLU A 326 -14.28 18.98 12.54
CA GLU A 326 -15.01 18.81 13.80
C GLU A 326 -16.17 17.85 13.60
N VAL A 327 -16.82 17.45 14.70
CA VAL A 327 -17.96 16.52 14.69
C VAL A 327 -19.11 17.03 13.80
N ASP A 328 -19.36 18.34 13.79
CA ASP A 328 -20.46 18.98 13.04
C ASP A 328 -20.03 19.51 11.66
N SER A 329 -18.95 18.98 11.08
CA SER A 329 -18.42 19.47 9.81
C SER A 329 -19.40 19.27 8.66
N SER A 330 -19.60 20.33 7.86
CA SER A 330 -20.43 20.27 6.65
C SER A 330 -19.74 19.49 5.51
N LEU A 331 -20.53 19.07 4.53
CA LEU A 331 -20.06 18.27 3.38
C LEU A 331 -18.88 18.91 2.64
N ALA A 332 -18.92 20.22 2.45
CA ALA A 332 -17.84 20.96 1.80
C ALA A 332 -16.52 20.87 2.58
N ARG A 333 -16.56 20.80 3.93
CA ARG A 333 -15.36 20.77 4.78
C ARG A 333 -14.63 19.43 4.76
N TYR A 334 -15.29 18.31 4.46
CA TYR A 334 -14.59 17.03 4.29
C TYR A 334 -14.36 16.63 2.83
N VAL A 335 -15.16 17.12 1.86
CA VAL A 335 -14.92 16.83 0.42
C VAL A 335 -13.87 17.76 -0.19
N GLY A 336 -13.92 19.07 0.08
CA GLY A 336 -13.00 20.05 -0.48
C GLY A 336 -11.53 19.73 -0.21
N PRO A 337 -11.15 19.45 1.06
CA PRO A 337 -9.77 19.13 1.40
C PRO A 337 -9.24 17.84 0.78
N GLN A 338 -10.10 16.84 0.53
CA GLN A 338 -9.71 15.60 -0.15
C GLN A 338 -9.24 15.83 -1.59
N VAL A 339 -9.84 16.80 -2.29
CA VAL A 339 -9.44 17.17 -3.65
C VAL A 339 -8.01 17.71 -3.64
N LEU A 340 -7.75 18.67 -2.75
CA LEU A 340 -6.44 19.31 -2.62
C LEU A 340 -5.37 18.32 -2.16
N PHE A 341 -5.69 17.53 -1.13
CA PHE A 341 -4.81 16.52 -0.58
C PHE A 341 -4.53 15.39 -1.57
N GLY A 342 -5.57 14.82 -2.17
CA GLY A 342 -5.46 13.74 -3.15
C GLY A 342 -4.63 14.17 -4.35
N PHE A 343 -4.94 15.32 -4.95
CA PHE A 343 -4.18 15.84 -6.08
C PHE A 343 -2.73 16.11 -5.71
N GLY A 344 -2.47 16.81 -4.59
CA GLY A 344 -1.12 17.09 -4.11
C GLY A 344 -0.30 15.81 -3.94
N LEU A 345 -0.86 14.84 -3.22
CA LEU A 345 -0.15 13.60 -2.88
C LEU A 345 0.08 12.73 -4.12
N GLY A 346 -0.92 12.62 -5.00
CA GLY A 346 -0.80 11.91 -6.28
C GLY A 346 0.25 12.53 -7.20
N PHE A 347 0.33 13.86 -7.21
CA PHE A 347 1.28 14.60 -8.03
C PHE A 347 2.75 14.32 -7.65
N GLY A 348 3.06 14.23 -6.35
CA GLY A 348 4.44 13.92 -5.91
C GLY A 348 4.78 12.44 -5.87
N ASN A 349 3.80 11.53 -5.80
CA ASN A 349 4.05 10.13 -5.49
C ASN A 349 4.94 9.40 -6.52
N GLN A 350 4.85 9.76 -7.81
CA GLN A 350 5.65 9.13 -8.89
C GLN A 350 6.99 9.82 -9.17
N ILE A 351 7.21 11.01 -8.60
CA ILE A 351 8.41 11.82 -8.90
C ILE A 351 9.69 11.16 -8.38
N PRO A 352 9.74 10.63 -7.12
CA PRO A 352 10.94 10.00 -6.60
C PRO A 352 11.46 8.84 -7.44
N MET A 353 10.53 8.00 -7.91
CA MET A 353 10.89 6.86 -8.75
C MET A 353 11.47 7.34 -10.08
N THR A 354 10.82 8.32 -10.71
CA THR A 354 11.26 8.92 -11.99
C THR A 354 12.62 9.63 -11.85
N ALA A 355 12.81 10.38 -10.78
CA ALA A 355 14.03 11.13 -10.50
C ALA A 355 15.24 10.21 -10.36
N VAL A 356 15.06 9.14 -9.59
CA VAL A 356 16.09 8.14 -9.32
C VAL A 356 16.38 7.31 -10.57
N GLN A 357 15.36 6.87 -11.31
CA GLN A 357 15.55 6.13 -12.56
C GLN A 357 16.27 6.97 -13.63
N GLY A 358 15.88 8.23 -13.80
CA GLY A 358 16.41 9.10 -14.85
C GLY A 358 17.85 9.58 -14.63
N HIS A 359 18.40 9.43 -13.42
CA HIS A 359 19.78 9.81 -13.09
C HIS A 359 20.65 8.62 -12.64
N SER A 360 20.10 7.41 -12.61
CA SER A 360 20.86 6.20 -12.35
C SER A 360 21.47 5.68 -13.64
N ASN A 361 22.66 5.09 -13.53
CA ASN A 361 23.23 4.32 -14.64
C ASN A 361 22.32 3.12 -14.96
N PRO A 362 22.29 2.62 -16.21
CA PRO A 362 21.47 1.46 -16.58
C PRO A 362 21.70 0.23 -15.69
N GLU A 363 22.93 0.03 -15.21
CA GLU A 363 23.32 -1.07 -14.33
C GLU A 363 22.71 -0.95 -12.91
N ASP A 364 22.54 0.27 -12.41
CA ASP A 364 22.07 0.57 -11.05
C ASP A 364 20.55 0.83 -11.00
N MET A 365 19.91 1.07 -12.14
CA MET A 365 18.51 1.51 -12.24
C MET A 365 17.53 0.57 -11.52
N ALA A 366 17.74 -0.75 -11.63
CA ALA A 366 16.90 -1.74 -10.97
C ALA A 366 17.05 -1.68 -9.44
N SER A 367 18.28 -1.59 -8.94
CA SER A 367 18.59 -1.48 -7.52
C SER A 367 18.04 -0.19 -6.92
N SER A 368 18.20 0.93 -7.63
CA SER A 368 17.68 2.23 -7.20
C SER A 368 16.15 2.29 -7.20
N SER A 369 15.49 1.64 -8.17
CA SER A 369 14.02 1.52 -8.18
C SER A 369 13.52 0.63 -7.04
N GLY A 370 14.22 -0.47 -6.78
CA GLY A 370 13.95 -1.37 -5.67
C GLY A 370 14.03 -0.67 -4.32
N LEU A 371 15.01 0.22 -4.13
CA LEU A 371 15.13 1.05 -2.93
C LEU A 371 13.89 1.94 -2.70
N ILE A 372 13.39 2.62 -3.74
CA ILE A 372 12.22 3.51 -3.61
C ILE A 372 10.97 2.71 -3.25
N LEU A 373 10.75 1.58 -3.92
CA LEU A 373 9.64 0.67 -3.60
C LEU A 373 9.75 0.10 -2.18
N MET A 374 10.97 -0.22 -1.74
CA MET A 374 11.22 -0.69 -0.37
C MET A 374 10.84 0.39 0.65
N MET A 375 11.25 1.64 0.44
CA MET A 375 10.87 2.76 1.32
C MET A 375 9.35 2.94 1.39
N GLN A 376 8.66 2.86 0.26
CA GLN A 376 7.19 2.95 0.21
C GLN A 376 6.51 1.80 0.98
N ALA A 377 7.01 0.57 0.84
CA ALA A 377 6.46 -0.60 1.53
C ALA A 377 6.67 -0.55 3.05
N ILE A 378 7.86 -0.14 3.51
CA ILE A 378 8.16 0.05 4.93
C ILE A 378 7.24 1.11 5.51
N SER A 379 7.09 2.24 4.82
CA SER A 379 6.21 3.34 5.22
C SER A 379 4.78 2.87 5.50
N GLY A 380 4.16 2.12 4.58
CA GLY A 380 2.80 1.62 4.76
C GLY A 380 2.63 0.72 5.99
N THR A 381 3.62 -0.09 6.33
CA THR A 381 3.52 -1.01 7.47
C THR A 381 3.66 -0.29 8.81
N TYR A 382 4.70 0.53 8.97
CA TYR A 382 4.98 1.19 10.24
C TYR A 382 3.99 2.30 10.56
N PHE A 383 3.65 3.15 9.58
CA PHE A 383 2.81 4.30 9.86
C PHE A 383 1.34 3.97 10.10
N ILE A 384 0.82 2.87 9.52
CA ILE A 384 -0.52 2.37 9.86
C ILE A 384 -0.55 1.91 11.33
N LEU A 385 0.49 1.23 11.80
CA LEU A 385 0.58 0.77 13.21
C LEU A 385 0.73 1.94 14.19
N ILE A 386 1.54 2.94 13.85
CA ILE A 386 1.69 4.17 14.65
C ILE A 386 0.36 4.92 14.70
N ALA A 387 -0.33 5.07 13.57
CA ALA A 387 -1.64 5.71 13.51
C ALA A 387 -2.68 4.94 14.35
N GLY A 388 -2.67 3.60 14.29
CA GLY A 388 -3.52 2.73 15.12
C GLY A 388 -3.32 2.95 16.61
N SER A 389 -2.06 2.95 17.02
CA SER A 389 -1.68 3.18 18.41
C SER A 389 -2.02 4.60 18.87
N LEU A 390 -1.77 5.60 18.02
CA LEU A 390 -2.05 7.01 18.34
C LEU A 390 -3.55 7.26 18.49
N PHE A 391 -4.35 6.74 17.56
CA PHE A 391 -5.81 6.78 17.62
C PHE A 391 -6.33 6.15 18.91
N ALA A 392 -5.96 4.91 19.19
CA ALA A 392 -6.45 4.18 20.36
C ALA A 392 -6.01 4.84 21.68
N ASN A 393 -4.74 5.23 21.80
CA ASN A 393 -4.21 5.82 23.02
C ASN A 393 -4.83 7.20 23.30
N ARG A 394 -4.96 8.06 22.28
CA ARG A 394 -5.54 9.40 22.47
C ARG A 394 -7.02 9.35 22.78
N MET A 395 -7.77 8.49 22.09
CA MET A 395 -9.18 8.26 22.39
C MET A 395 -9.36 7.79 23.84
N LEU A 396 -8.51 6.88 24.32
CA LEU A 396 -8.58 6.37 25.70
C LEU A 396 -8.20 7.41 26.73
N ASP A 397 -7.15 8.18 26.48
CA ASP A 397 -6.69 9.24 27.37
C ASP A 397 -7.77 10.31 27.54
N THR A 398 -8.36 10.78 26.42
CA THR A 398 -9.48 11.72 26.45
C THR A 398 -10.71 11.15 27.16
N SER A 399 -11.07 9.89 26.89
CA SER A 399 -12.18 9.24 27.59
C SER A 399 -11.94 9.17 29.10
N ARG A 400 -10.71 8.90 29.57
CA ARG A 400 -10.40 8.80 31.00
C ARG A 400 -10.31 10.17 31.69
N VAL A 401 -9.72 11.15 31.03
CA VAL A 401 -9.42 12.47 31.62
C VAL A 401 -10.62 13.40 31.53
N SER A 402 -11.24 13.51 30.36
CA SER A 402 -12.35 14.43 30.12
C SER A 402 -13.70 13.85 30.54
N TYR A 403 -13.84 12.51 30.52
CA TYR A 403 -15.11 11.82 30.77
C TYR A 403 -14.96 10.64 31.74
N PRO A 404 -14.53 10.86 32.99
CA PRO A 404 -14.23 9.77 33.95
C PRO A 404 -15.45 8.91 34.33
N ALA A 405 -16.68 9.41 34.11
CA ALA A 405 -17.91 8.65 34.29
C ALA A 405 -18.14 7.59 33.18
N LEU A 406 -17.44 7.73 32.05
CA LEU A 406 -17.60 6.89 30.86
C LEU A 406 -16.72 5.64 30.98
N ASN A 407 -17.32 4.47 30.76
CA ASN A 407 -16.57 3.22 30.80
C ASN A 407 -15.70 3.08 29.54
N ALA A 408 -14.44 3.52 29.63
CA ALA A 408 -13.46 3.44 28.54
C ALA A 408 -13.26 2.01 28.00
N GLY A 409 -13.47 0.97 28.84
CA GLY A 409 -13.44 -0.43 28.41
C GLY A 409 -14.60 -0.76 27.48
N GLN A 410 -15.79 -0.23 27.77
CA GLN A 410 -16.97 -0.35 26.93
C GLN A 410 -16.76 0.36 25.59
N VAL A 411 -16.17 1.56 25.57
CA VAL A 411 -15.88 2.32 24.33
C VAL A 411 -14.95 1.58 23.36
N ILE A 412 -13.93 0.87 23.87
CA ILE A 412 -13.03 0.06 23.02
C ILE A 412 -13.74 -1.19 22.49
N SER A 413 -14.66 -1.73 23.30
CA SER A 413 -15.43 -2.89 22.92
C SER A 413 -16.60 -2.53 22.01
N THR A 414 -17.10 -1.31 21.99
CA THR A 414 -18.12 -0.91 21.03
C THR A 414 -17.45 -0.72 19.68
N GLY A 415 -17.93 -1.41 18.64
CA GLY A 415 -17.41 -1.16 17.30
C GLY A 415 -17.75 0.22 16.80
N ALA A 416 -16.97 0.69 15.84
CA ALA A 416 -16.94 2.09 15.46
C ALA A 416 -18.29 2.60 14.92
N SER A 417 -19.10 1.73 14.31
CA SER A 417 -20.41 2.01 13.75
C SER A 417 -21.54 1.97 14.78
N GLU A 418 -21.38 1.13 15.82
CA GLU A 418 -22.40 0.87 16.85
C GLU A 418 -22.41 1.90 17.99
N ILE A 419 -21.44 2.82 18.00
CA ILE A 419 -21.29 3.85 19.04
C ILE A 419 -22.58 4.66 19.22
N GLN A 420 -23.23 5.04 18.12
CA GLN A 420 -24.46 5.83 18.15
C GLN A 420 -25.69 5.04 18.60
N HIS A 421 -25.61 3.70 18.62
CA HIS A 421 -26.67 2.82 19.10
C HIS A 421 -26.50 2.43 20.58
N VAL A 422 -25.25 2.30 21.03
CA VAL A 422 -24.91 1.88 22.40
C VAL A 422 -24.92 3.05 23.40
N PHE A 423 -24.50 4.24 22.97
CA PHE A 423 -24.45 5.43 23.81
C PHE A 423 -25.54 6.42 23.38
N GLN A 424 -26.16 7.10 24.34
CA GLN A 424 -27.18 8.13 24.07
C GLN A 424 -26.92 9.39 24.91
N GLY A 425 -27.41 10.54 24.45
CA GLY A 425 -27.31 11.80 25.17
C GLY A 425 -25.87 12.29 25.35
N GLU A 426 -25.52 12.70 26.56
CA GLU A 426 -24.19 13.25 26.88
C GLU A 426 -23.06 12.22 26.74
N ASP A 427 -23.33 10.94 27.03
CA ASP A 427 -22.34 9.86 26.86
C ASP A 427 -21.98 9.66 25.39
N LEU A 428 -22.94 9.80 24.48
CA LEU A 428 -22.67 9.71 23.04
C LEU A 428 -21.79 10.87 22.57
N ALA A 429 -22.12 12.10 22.97
CA ALA A 429 -21.33 13.28 22.61
C ALA A 429 -19.88 13.16 23.12
N ALA A 430 -19.71 12.65 24.34
CA ALA A 430 -18.40 12.39 24.94
C ALA A 430 -17.59 11.30 24.20
N VAL A 431 -18.22 10.21 23.77
CA VAL A 431 -17.53 9.17 22.98
C VAL A 431 -17.16 9.68 21.59
N LEU A 432 -18.05 10.44 20.94
CA LEU A 432 -17.79 11.03 19.63
C LEU A 432 -16.65 12.06 19.68
N ASP A 433 -16.58 12.87 20.73
CA ASP A 433 -15.47 13.80 20.96
C ASP A 433 -14.16 13.04 21.16
N ALA A 434 -14.13 12.02 22.02
CA ALA A 434 -12.93 11.19 22.24
C ALA A 434 -12.47 10.49 20.94
N TYR A 435 -13.39 9.98 20.13
CA TYR A 435 -13.10 9.44 18.80
C TYR A 435 -12.49 10.50 17.89
N MET A 436 -13.08 11.69 17.86
CA MET A 436 -12.61 12.78 17.01
C MET A 436 -11.23 13.28 17.43
N VAL A 437 -10.92 13.32 18.72
CA VAL A 437 -9.56 13.60 19.22
C VAL A 437 -8.56 12.54 18.74
N GLY A 438 -8.94 11.26 18.76
CA GLY A 438 -8.14 10.18 18.19
C GLY A 438 -7.87 10.37 16.69
N ILE A 439 -8.91 10.67 15.90
CA ILE A 439 -8.80 10.91 14.45
C ILE A 439 -7.95 12.15 14.17
N LYS A 440 -8.17 13.25 14.90
CA LYS A 440 -7.35 14.47 14.81
C LYS A 440 -5.89 14.20 15.12
N ALA A 441 -5.58 13.34 16.08
CA ALA A 441 -4.20 12.95 16.36
C ALA A 441 -3.55 12.25 15.16
N VAL A 442 -4.27 11.35 14.49
CA VAL A 442 -3.81 10.72 13.24
C VAL A 442 -3.63 11.76 12.14
N PHE A 443 -4.57 12.69 11.95
CA PHE A 443 -4.43 13.75 10.95
C PHE A 443 -3.31 14.74 11.27
N ALA A 444 -3.05 15.06 12.55
CA ALA A 444 -1.91 15.86 12.97
C ALA A 444 -0.58 15.15 12.66
N PHE A 445 -0.53 13.84 12.89
CA PHE A 445 0.63 13.03 12.54
C PHE A 445 0.84 13.01 11.02
N SER A 446 -0.24 12.81 10.24
CA SER A 446 -0.19 12.91 8.78
C SER A 446 0.28 14.29 8.33
N LEU A 447 -0.21 15.36 8.95
CA LEU A 447 0.16 16.74 8.65
C LEU A 447 1.64 16.97 8.87
N ALA A 448 2.19 16.47 9.99
CA ALA A 448 3.61 16.54 10.29
C ALA A 448 4.43 15.81 9.22
N THR A 449 3.99 14.63 8.76
CA THR A 449 4.67 13.91 7.67
C THR A 449 4.60 14.69 6.35
N CYS A 450 3.47 15.30 6.00
CA CYS A 450 3.36 16.15 4.80
C CYS A 450 4.25 17.40 4.90
N ALA A 451 4.26 18.09 6.04
CA ALA A 451 5.13 19.24 6.24
C ALA A 451 6.62 18.87 6.12
N LEU A 452 7.00 17.68 6.62
CA LEU A 452 8.36 17.16 6.45
C LEU A 452 8.70 16.89 4.98
N THR A 453 7.75 16.46 4.15
CA THR A 453 7.98 16.31 2.69
C THR A 453 8.30 17.64 2.01
N VAL A 454 7.73 18.76 2.48
CA VAL A 454 8.07 20.11 1.99
C VAL A 454 9.52 20.43 2.31
N LEU A 455 9.96 20.17 3.55
CA LEU A 455 11.34 20.39 3.96
C LEU A 455 12.31 19.50 3.17
N ILE A 456 11.95 18.24 2.96
CA ILE A 456 12.76 17.31 2.15
C ILE A 456 12.84 17.77 0.70
N ALA A 457 11.74 18.26 0.11
CA ALA A 457 11.73 18.77 -1.26
C ALA A 457 12.67 19.98 -1.47
N LEU A 458 12.89 20.80 -0.44
CA LEU A 458 13.89 21.87 -0.49
C LEU A 458 15.34 21.34 -0.49
N VAL A 459 15.55 20.16 0.09
CA VAL A 459 16.85 19.48 0.13
C VAL A 459 17.12 18.69 -1.16
N ILE A 460 16.10 18.38 -1.97
CA ILE A 460 16.27 17.71 -3.26
C ILE A 460 17.05 18.66 -4.21
N PRO A 461 18.10 18.17 -4.91
CA PRO A 461 18.85 18.99 -5.84
C PRO A 461 18.00 19.39 -7.05
N PHE A 462 18.09 20.65 -7.46
CA PHE A 462 17.47 21.14 -8.69
C PHE A 462 18.23 20.59 -9.92
N ARG A 463 17.79 19.43 -10.41
CA ARG A 463 18.33 18.78 -11.63
C ARG A 463 17.21 18.52 -12.62
N ARG A 464 17.52 18.63 -13.91
CA ARG A 464 16.62 18.28 -15.00
C ARG A 464 16.88 16.86 -15.46
N LEU A 465 15.83 16.15 -15.83
CA LEU A 465 15.94 14.88 -16.56
C LEU A 465 16.72 15.07 -17.87
N HIS A 466 17.56 14.09 -18.20
CA HIS A 466 18.36 14.08 -19.43
C HIS A 466 17.48 14.03 -20.68
N ASP A 467 17.95 14.64 -21.77
CA ASP A 467 17.23 14.70 -23.04
C ASP A 467 17.68 13.57 -23.98
N HIS A 468 16.97 12.43 -23.96
CA HIS A 468 17.27 11.35 -24.89
C HIS A 468 17.03 11.70 -26.37
N ALA A 469 16.31 12.80 -26.67
CA ALA A 469 16.14 13.28 -28.04
C ALA A 469 17.32 14.12 -28.53
N ALA A 470 18.10 14.72 -27.63
CA ALA A 470 19.33 15.43 -27.96
C ALA A 470 20.52 14.47 -28.15
N GLU A 471 20.62 13.42 -27.34
CA GLU A 471 21.64 12.37 -27.48
C GLU A 471 21.52 11.64 -28.83
N LYS A 472 20.30 11.28 -29.27
CA LYS A 472 20.10 10.69 -30.59
C LYS A 472 20.43 11.60 -31.77
N LYS A 473 20.43 12.93 -31.59
CA LYS A 473 20.89 13.86 -32.63
C LYS A 473 22.41 14.00 -32.62
N GLY A 474 23.04 14.00 -31.44
CA GLY A 474 24.49 14.03 -31.30
C GLY A 474 25.18 12.76 -31.81
N ASP A 475 24.61 11.58 -31.57
CA ASP A 475 25.18 10.31 -32.05
C ASP A 475 25.06 10.15 -33.57
N VAL A 476 24.03 10.75 -34.19
CA VAL A 476 23.86 10.73 -35.66
C VAL A 476 24.77 11.76 -36.36
N GLU A 477 25.17 12.85 -35.68
CA GLU A 477 26.14 13.82 -36.21
C GLU A 477 27.61 13.38 -36.03
N LEU A 478 27.87 12.34 -35.22
CA LEU A 478 29.20 11.81 -34.92
C LEU A 478 29.56 10.53 -35.69
N GLU A 479 28.70 10.02 -36.58
CA GLU A 479 29.11 9.04 -37.60
C GLU A 479 29.68 9.81 -38.80
N PRO A 480 31.02 9.96 -38.96
CA PRO A 480 31.56 10.43 -40.21
C PRO A 480 31.22 9.40 -41.28
N SER A 481 30.53 9.84 -42.32
CA SER A 481 30.42 9.11 -43.59
C SER A 481 31.82 8.76 -44.07
N VAL A 482 32.20 7.48 -43.93
CA VAL A 482 33.37 6.88 -44.60
C VAL A 482 32.92 6.27 -45.90
#